data_AF-A0A1Z9ULE6-F1
#
_entry.id   AF-A0A1Z9ULE6-F1
#
_cell.length_a   1.000
_cell.length_b   1.000
_cell.length_c   1.000
_cell.angle_alpha   90.00
_cell.angle_beta   90.00
_cell.angle_gamma   90.00
#
_symmetry.space_group_name_H-M   'P 1'
#
loop_
_entity.id
_entity.type
_entity.pdbx_description
1 polymer ?
#
loop_
_entity_poly.entity_id
_entity_poly.type
_entity_poly.pdbx_seq_one_letter_code
_entity_poly.pdbx_strand_id
1 'polypeptide(L)'
;MSRLNERDENLLLTGKNIDFNSTEYSYLNGAFGKDSSDYVEILIHDEQENFLESGVVDPSDYRIEVTGVRLNTGTILRKFGYDRGRFVVKYNFFRKVAGSFENLIVDENDLILEPDTELSIDEQSGKITSVDTGGEVFIKENKYQIHEISPSRTELRLITQNIRDRKYLSEFFNLQRNKKILTSNPEGFEPLGTVEFFTANNSTEDKKSTKNIKLPIPATQNMVGGYIYINDVYKSKIETTPPEKQEIQDRGEDFYGGS
;
A
#
# COMPACT_ATOMS: atom_id res chain seq x y z
N MET A 1 26.91 -15.46 -6.10
CA MET A 1 27.08 -16.26 -4.87
C MET A 1 26.45 -15.52 -3.70
N SER A 2 25.40 -16.08 -3.09
CA SER A 2 24.82 -15.53 -1.86
C SER A 2 25.84 -15.64 -0.73
N ARG A 3 26.06 -14.53 0.01
CA ARG A 3 26.99 -14.44 1.15
C ARG A 3 26.35 -14.86 2.47
N LEU A 4 25.15 -15.43 2.44
CA LEU A 4 24.41 -15.82 3.64
C LEU A 4 24.89 -17.21 4.08
N ASN A 5 25.27 -17.32 5.35
CA ASN A 5 25.58 -18.63 5.94
C ASN A 5 24.28 -19.30 6.42
N GLU A 6 24.33 -20.60 6.72
CA GLU A 6 23.17 -21.39 7.16
C GLU A 6 22.50 -20.82 8.44
N ARG A 7 23.28 -20.15 9.30
CA ARG A 7 22.74 -19.47 10.49
C ARG A 7 21.99 -18.19 10.12
N ASP A 8 22.47 -17.44 9.12
CA ASP A 8 21.81 -16.25 8.59
C ASP A 8 20.52 -16.64 7.85
N GLU A 9 20.52 -17.76 7.11
CA GLU A 9 19.30 -18.31 6.48
C GLU A 9 18.25 -18.72 7.52
N ASN A 10 18.67 -19.37 8.61
CA ASN A 10 17.77 -19.73 9.72
C ASN A 10 17.24 -18.51 10.50
N LEU A 11 17.94 -17.38 10.49
CA LEU A 11 17.43 -16.12 11.05
C LEU A 11 16.37 -15.48 10.16
N LEU A 12 16.48 -15.63 8.84
CA LEU A 12 15.50 -15.12 7.87
C LEU A 12 14.23 -15.99 7.84
N LEU A 13 14.39 -17.32 7.93
CA LEU A 13 13.31 -18.29 8.08
C LEU A 13 13.02 -18.52 9.56
N THR A 14 12.29 -17.61 10.20
CA THR A 14 11.94 -17.75 11.63
C THR A 14 11.11 -18.99 11.96
N GLY A 15 10.61 -19.74 10.96
CA GLY A 15 9.84 -20.97 11.14
C GLY A 15 8.52 -20.78 11.91
N LYS A 16 8.13 -19.53 12.17
CA LYS A 16 6.94 -19.19 12.93
C LYS A 16 5.72 -19.29 12.02
N ASN A 17 4.72 -20.05 12.46
CA ASN A 17 3.39 -19.98 11.88
C ASN A 17 2.78 -18.63 12.26
N ILE A 18 2.57 -17.79 11.27
CA ILE A 18 1.95 -16.47 11.41
C ILE A 18 0.45 -16.65 11.22
N ASP A 19 -0.35 -16.31 12.22
CA ASP A 19 -1.79 -16.19 12.06
C ASP A 19 -2.13 -14.83 11.44
N PHE A 20 -2.46 -14.84 10.15
CA PHE A 20 -2.85 -13.65 9.39
C PHE A 20 -4.19 -13.03 9.84
N ASN A 21 -4.95 -13.67 10.73
CA ASN A 21 -6.14 -13.09 11.35
C ASN A 21 -5.85 -12.41 12.69
N SER A 22 -4.64 -12.55 13.23
CA SER A 22 -4.26 -11.92 14.49
C SER A 22 -4.06 -10.41 14.33
N THR A 23 -4.43 -9.64 15.35
CA THR A 23 -4.20 -8.18 15.36
C THR A 23 -2.71 -7.84 15.35
N GLU A 24 -1.86 -8.71 15.91
CA GLU A 24 -0.40 -8.53 15.95
C GLU A 24 0.21 -8.50 14.54
N TYR A 25 -0.27 -9.38 13.64
CA TYR A 25 0.23 -9.48 12.26
C TYR A 25 -0.65 -8.76 11.23
N SER A 26 -1.57 -7.92 11.68
CA SER A 26 -2.43 -7.10 10.81
C SER A 26 -1.64 -6.24 9.82
N TYR A 27 -0.44 -5.78 10.22
CA TYR A 27 0.47 -5.00 9.38
C TYR A 27 1.00 -5.75 8.16
N LEU A 28 0.98 -7.08 8.18
CA LEU A 28 1.39 -7.87 7.02
C LEU A 28 0.38 -7.72 5.89
N ASN A 29 -0.86 -7.34 6.17
CA ASN A 29 -1.99 -7.21 5.22
C ASN A 29 -2.62 -8.54 4.74
N GLY A 30 -2.65 -9.56 5.61
CA GLY A 30 -3.28 -10.85 5.33
C GLY A 30 -2.39 -11.84 4.57
N ALA A 31 -2.96 -13.00 4.19
CA ALA A 31 -2.21 -14.06 3.50
C ALA A 31 -1.77 -13.66 2.07
N PHE A 32 -0.78 -14.36 1.54
CA PHE A 32 -0.31 -14.21 0.15
C PHE A 32 -1.45 -14.42 -0.85
N GLY A 33 -1.51 -13.59 -1.89
CA GLY A 33 -2.53 -13.56 -2.92
C GLY A 33 -3.71 -12.64 -2.66
N LYS A 34 -3.76 -12.00 -1.49
CA LYS A 34 -4.80 -11.02 -1.15
C LYS A 34 -4.36 -9.58 -1.35
N ASP A 35 -3.05 -9.33 -1.44
CA ASP A 35 -2.49 -8.00 -1.61
C ASP A 35 -1.99 -7.84 -3.05
N SER A 36 -2.20 -6.66 -3.64
CA SER A 36 -1.68 -6.31 -4.97
C SER A 36 -0.15 -6.23 -5.04
N SER A 37 0.50 -6.13 -3.88
CA SER A 37 1.95 -6.06 -3.70
C SER A 37 2.59 -7.45 -3.57
N ASP A 38 1.78 -8.51 -3.60
CA ASP A 38 2.25 -9.89 -3.63
C ASP A 38 2.87 -10.20 -4.99
N TYR A 39 4.03 -10.85 -4.97
CA TYR A 39 4.70 -11.30 -6.17
C TYR A 39 5.45 -12.62 -5.92
N VAL A 40 5.69 -13.35 -7.01
CA VAL A 40 6.48 -14.57 -6.99
C VAL A 40 7.83 -14.26 -7.60
N GLU A 41 8.89 -14.54 -6.86
CA GLU A 41 10.25 -14.55 -7.40
C GLU A 41 10.61 -15.96 -7.85
N ILE A 42 11.29 -16.06 -8.99
CA ILE A 42 11.88 -17.29 -9.50
C ILE A 42 13.40 -17.20 -9.39
N LEU A 43 14.02 -18.27 -8.90
CA LEU A 43 15.46 -18.49 -8.91
C LEU A 43 15.77 -19.71 -9.80
N ILE A 44 16.48 -19.48 -10.89
CA ILE A 44 16.83 -20.49 -11.89
C ILE A 44 18.25 -20.95 -11.64
N HIS A 45 18.42 -22.26 -11.53
CA HIS A 45 19.72 -22.91 -11.33
C HIS A 45 19.94 -23.99 -12.40
N ASP A 46 21.20 -24.34 -12.63
CA ASP A 46 21.55 -25.50 -13.46
C ASP A 46 21.29 -26.84 -12.72
N GLU A 47 21.63 -27.95 -13.39
CA GLU A 47 21.50 -29.31 -12.82
C GLU A 47 22.35 -29.54 -11.57
N GLN A 48 23.39 -28.73 -11.36
CA GLN A 48 24.30 -28.79 -10.22
C GLN A 48 23.90 -27.78 -9.13
N GLU A 49 22.72 -27.17 -9.24
CA GLU A 49 22.23 -26.11 -8.35
C GLU A 49 23.10 -24.84 -8.33
N ASN A 50 23.88 -24.57 -9.37
CA ASN A 50 24.54 -23.28 -9.50
C ASN A 50 23.53 -22.23 -9.96
N PHE A 51 23.52 -21.08 -9.28
CA PHE A 51 22.65 -19.96 -9.62
C PHE A 51 22.97 -19.42 -11.02
N LEU A 52 21.95 -19.36 -11.86
CA LEU A 52 22.02 -18.76 -13.19
C LEU A 52 21.42 -17.35 -13.18
N GLU A 53 20.16 -17.25 -12.76
CA GLU A 53 19.38 -16.03 -12.88
C GLU A 53 18.21 -15.99 -11.88
N SER A 54 17.74 -14.78 -11.57
CA SER A 54 16.54 -14.53 -10.76
C SER A 54 15.65 -13.49 -11.42
N GLY A 55 14.35 -13.56 -11.19
CA GLY A 55 13.44 -12.49 -11.59
C GLY A 55 12.05 -12.62 -11.01
N VAL A 56 11.17 -11.72 -11.42
CA VAL A 56 9.76 -11.69 -10.99
C VAL A 56 8.92 -12.43 -12.02
N VAL A 57 8.09 -13.35 -11.55
CA VAL A 57 7.15 -14.10 -12.39
C VAL A 57 5.97 -13.20 -12.75
N ASP A 58 5.59 -13.23 -14.03
CA ASP A 58 4.40 -12.56 -14.54
C ASP A 58 3.13 -13.08 -13.83
N PRO A 59 2.25 -12.20 -13.32
CA PRO A 59 0.98 -12.59 -12.70
C PRO A 59 0.08 -13.49 -13.56
N SER A 60 0.22 -13.46 -14.89
CA SER A 60 -0.54 -14.33 -15.80
C SER A 60 -0.05 -15.79 -15.79
N ASP A 61 1.16 -16.06 -15.31
CA ASP A 61 1.78 -17.40 -15.33
C ASP A 61 1.61 -18.18 -14.04
N TYR A 62 0.96 -17.60 -13.03
CA TYR A 62 0.59 -18.30 -11.81
C TYR A 62 -0.83 -17.97 -11.38
N ARG A 63 -1.42 -18.88 -10.61
CA ARG A 63 -2.75 -18.69 -10.04
C ARG A 63 -2.80 -19.24 -8.64
N ILE A 64 -3.53 -18.53 -7.79
CA ILE A 64 -3.67 -18.84 -6.38
C ILE A 64 -5.00 -19.57 -6.23
N GLU A 65 -4.90 -20.84 -5.86
CA GLU A 65 -6.03 -21.74 -5.63
C GLU A 65 -6.20 -21.96 -4.12
N VAL A 66 -7.36 -22.49 -3.70
CA VAL A 66 -7.63 -22.80 -2.29
C VAL A 66 -6.60 -23.79 -1.72
N THR A 67 -6.12 -24.71 -2.56
CA THR A 67 -5.17 -25.77 -2.20
C THR A 67 -3.70 -25.35 -2.30
N GLY A 68 -3.39 -24.14 -2.79
CA GLY A 68 -2.02 -23.66 -2.96
C GLY A 68 -1.82 -22.80 -4.21
N VAL A 69 -0.56 -22.58 -4.59
CA VAL A 69 -0.22 -21.79 -5.78
C VAL A 69 0.18 -22.72 -6.93
N ARG A 70 -0.42 -22.51 -8.10
CA ARG A 70 -0.09 -23.23 -9.33
C ARG A 70 0.72 -22.34 -10.25
N LEU A 71 1.89 -22.83 -10.66
CA LEU A 71 2.87 -22.13 -11.48
C LEU A 71 3.03 -22.83 -12.84
N ASN A 72 3.02 -22.06 -13.93
CA ASN A 72 3.30 -22.56 -15.27
C ASN A 72 4.80 -22.53 -15.56
N THR A 73 5.60 -23.30 -14.80
CA THR A 73 7.07 -23.25 -14.84
C THR A 73 7.65 -23.34 -16.25
N GLY A 74 7.08 -24.18 -17.12
CA GLY A 74 7.54 -24.28 -18.51
C GLY A 74 7.34 -23.00 -19.33
N THR A 75 6.25 -22.25 -19.12
CA THR A 75 6.04 -20.96 -19.79
C THR A 75 6.94 -19.89 -19.19
N ILE A 76 7.07 -19.88 -17.86
CA ILE A 76 7.93 -18.95 -17.12
C ILE A 76 9.37 -19.08 -17.63
N LEU A 77 9.94 -20.28 -17.64
CA LEU A 77 11.31 -20.52 -18.11
C LEU A 77 11.52 -20.04 -19.56
N ARG A 78 10.55 -20.25 -20.46
CA ARG A 78 10.63 -19.75 -21.84
C ARG A 78 10.61 -18.22 -21.93
N LYS A 79 9.81 -17.54 -21.09
CA LYS A 79 9.84 -16.07 -21.00
C LYS A 79 11.19 -15.54 -20.52
N PHE A 80 11.89 -16.31 -19.70
CA PHE A 80 13.28 -16.05 -19.29
C PHE A 80 14.32 -16.53 -20.33
N GLY A 81 13.91 -17.06 -21.48
CA GLY A 81 14.81 -17.50 -22.55
C GLY A 81 15.34 -18.94 -22.44
N TYR A 82 14.85 -19.72 -21.49
CA TYR A 82 15.26 -21.11 -21.27
C TYR A 82 14.30 -22.08 -21.98
N ASP A 83 14.58 -22.35 -23.27
CA ASP A 83 13.75 -23.26 -24.09
C ASP A 83 14.12 -24.75 -23.98
N ARG A 84 15.38 -25.05 -23.64
CA ARG A 84 15.93 -26.42 -23.59
C ARG A 84 16.96 -26.54 -22.47
N GLY A 85 17.00 -27.71 -21.83
CA GLY A 85 17.90 -28.01 -20.73
C GLY A 85 17.15 -28.60 -19.54
N ARG A 86 17.90 -29.03 -18.52
CA ARG A 86 17.34 -29.35 -17.21
C ARG A 86 17.80 -28.27 -16.24
N PHE A 87 16.85 -27.75 -15.49
CA PHE A 87 17.06 -26.64 -14.58
C PHE A 87 16.40 -26.97 -13.24
N VAL A 88 17.03 -26.52 -12.16
CA VAL A 88 16.43 -26.55 -10.83
C VAL A 88 15.84 -25.16 -10.57
N VAL A 89 14.53 -25.11 -10.38
CA VAL A 89 13.80 -23.85 -10.17
C VAL A 89 13.31 -23.79 -8.73
N LYS A 90 13.63 -22.69 -8.04
CA LYS A 90 13.13 -22.39 -6.69
C LYS A 90 12.22 -21.17 -6.78
N TYR A 91 11.09 -21.19 -6.08
CA TYR A 91 10.14 -20.08 -6.07
C TYR A 91 10.03 -19.51 -4.65
N ASN A 92 10.08 -18.19 -4.57
CA ASN A 92 9.83 -17.46 -3.33
C ASN A 92 8.55 -16.64 -3.47
N PHE A 93 7.75 -16.62 -2.41
CA PHE A 93 6.48 -15.89 -2.35
C PHE A 93 6.67 -14.69 -1.43
N PHE A 94 6.67 -13.50 -2.02
CA PHE A 94 7.02 -12.28 -1.31
C PHE A 94 5.92 -11.23 -1.41
N ARG A 95 5.89 -10.35 -0.42
CA ARG A 95 5.10 -9.13 -0.43
C ARG A 95 6.06 -7.95 -0.49
N LYS A 96 5.89 -7.09 -1.49
CA LYS A 96 6.64 -5.84 -1.59
C LYS A 96 6.18 -4.91 -0.47
N VAL A 97 7.07 -4.61 0.48
CA VAL A 97 6.77 -3.72 1.60
C VAL A 97 7.16 -2.28 1.28
N ALA A 98 8.28 -2.09 0.58
CA ALA A 98 8.76 -0.78 0.17
C ALA A 98 9.77 -0.92 -0.99
N GLY A 99 9.75 0.04 -1.93
CA GLY A 99 10.66 0.08 -3.09
C GLY A 99 10.35 -0.99 -4.16
N SER A 100 11.07 -0.95 -5.29
CA SER A 100 10.93 -1.93 -6.36
C SER A 100 12.25 -2.20 -7.09
N PHE A 101 12.26 -3.25 -7.93
CA PHE A 101 13.36 -3.54 -8.84
C PHE A 101 13.34 -2.67 -10.10
N GLU A 102 12.37 -1.75 -10.22
CA GLU A 102 12.23 -0.90 -11.39
C GLU A 102 13.18 0.30 -11.30
N ASN A 103 13.60 0.75 -12.48
CA ASN A 103 14.30 2.01 -12.62
C ASN A 103 13.29 3.12 -12.86
N LEU A 104 13.52 4.25 -12.23
CA LEU A 104 12.74 5.47 -12.33
C LEU A 104 13.52 6.48 -13.15
N ILE A 105 12.80 7.25 -13.95
CA ILE A 105 13.34 8.41 -14.65
C ILE A 105 12.96 9.63 -13.82
N VAL A 106 13.94 10.45 -13.48
CA VAL A 106 13.72 11.67 -12.69
C VAL A 106 14.26 12.89 -13.39
N ASP A 107 13.66 14.05 -13.11
CA ASP A 107 14.15 15.34 -13.57
C ASP A 107 15.30 15.87 -12.67
N GLU A 108 15.79 17.07 -13.00
CA GLU A 108 16.77 17.82 -12.23
C GLU A 108 16.33 18.18 -10.80
N ASN A 109 15.03 18.14 -10.51
CA ASN A 109 14.45 18.40 -9.20
C ASN A 109 14.19 17.12 -8.40
N ASP A 110 14.65 15.96 -8.89
CA ASP A 110 14.44 14.63 -8.34
C ASP A 110 12.97 14.15 -8.35
N LEU A 111 12.11 14.75 -9.17
CA LEU A 111 10.72 14.33 -9.37
C LEU A 111 10.66 13.21 -10.41
N ILE A 112 9.83 12.20 -10.16
CA ILE A 112 9.63 11.09 -11.09
C ILE A 112 8.84 11.60 -12.30
N LEU A 113 9.34 11.31 -13.49
CA LEU A 113 8.65 11.55 -14.75
C LEU A 113 7.72 10.39 -15.08
N GLU A 114 6.59 10.68 -15.73
CA GLU A 114 5.64 9.66 -16.15
C GLU A 114 6.25 8.77 -17.26
N PRO A 115 5.92 7.47 -17.31
CA PRO A 115 6.55 6.53 -18.25
C PRO A 115 6.35 6.88 -19.74
N ASP A 116 5.33 7.67 -20.06
CA ASP A 116 4.98 8.15 -21.39
C ASP A 116 5.59 9.50 -21.75
N THR A 117 6.39 10.10 -20.85
CA THR A 117 7.13 11.33 -21.12
C THR A 117 8.07 11.12 -22.31
N GLU A 118 7.96 11.96 -23.33
CA GLU A 118 8.82 11.86 -24.50
C GLU A 118 10.24 12.33 -24.15
N LEU A 119 11.24 11.52 -24.51
CA LEU A 119 12.66 11.78 -24.24
C LEU A 119 13.41 12.01 -25.55
N SER A 120 14.23 13.06 -25.56
CA SER A 120 15.16 13.36 -26.64
C SER A 120 16.59 13.13 -26.18
N ILE A 121 17.44 12.71 -27.11
CA ILE A 121 18.88 12.60 -26.88
C ILE A 121 19.56 13.73 -27.65
N ASP A 122 20.32 14.57 -26.96
CA ASP A 122 21.20 15.52 -27.62
C ASP A 122 22.42 14.76 -28.17
N GLU A 123 22.47 14.57 -29.49
CA GLU A 123 23.53 13.83 -30.18
C GLU A 123 24.94 14.42 -29.97
N GLN A 124 25.05 15.70 -29.57
CA GLN A 124 26.33 16.38 -29.38
C GLN A 124 26.88 16.19 -27.96
N SER A 125 26.01 16.23 -26.95
CA SER A 125 26.39 16.11 -25.54
C SER A 125 26.15 14.72 -24.95
N GLY A 126 25.38 13.86 -25.63
CA GLY A 126 24.95 12.55 -25.15
C GLY A 126 23.93 12.63 -24.01
N LYS A 127 23.43 13.82 -23.69
CA LYS A 127 22.46 14.04 -22.61
C LYS A 127 21.06 13.65 -23.05
N ILE A 128 20.31 13.09 -22.12
CA ILE A 128 18.90 12.78 -22.31
C ILE A 128 18.10 13.92 -21.66
N THR A 129 17.16 14.49 -22.41
CA THR A 129 16.27 15.55 -21.94
C THR A 129 14.82 15.15 -22.15
N SER A 130 13.94 15.63 -21.28
CA SER A 130 12.49 15.54 -21.49
C SER A 130 12.08 16.57 -22.54
N VAL A 131 11.29 16.16 -23.53
CA VAL A 131 10.79 17.06 -24.58
C VAL A 131 9.82 18.09 -24.00
N ASP A 132 9.02 17.70 -23.01
CA ASP A 132 8.00 18.55 -22.39
C ASP A 132 8.58 19.64 -21.49
N THR A 133 9.58 19.27 -20.68
CA THR A 133 10.18 20.20 -19.70
C THR A 133 11.49 20.83 -20.20
N GLY A 134 12.14 20.24 -21.20
CA GLY A 134 13.47 20.65 -21.68
C GLY A 134 14.61 20.35 -20.71
N GLY A 135 14.32 19.81 -19.53
CA GLY A 135 15.30 19.51 -18.49
C GLY A 135 16.05 18.20 -18.72
N GLU A 136 17.25 18.10 -18.18
CA GLU A 136 18.04 16.86 -18.18
C GLU A 136 17.38 15.82 -17.27
N VAL A 137 17.38 14.57 -17.73
CA VAL A 137 16.78 13.45 -17.00
C VAL A 137 17.83 12.46 -16.52
N PHE A 138 17.57 11.86 -15.37
CA PHE A 138 18.48 10.92 -14.73
C PHE A 138 17.74 9.61 -14.46
N ILE A 139 18.47 8.50 -14.58
CA ILE A 139 17.96 7.18 -14.20
C ILE A 139 18.36 6.92 -12.74
N LYS A 140 17.38 6.58 -11.90
CA LYS A 140 17.59 6.18 -10.51
C LYS A 140 16.90 4.85 -10.22
N GLU A 141 17.48 4.02 -9.38
CA GLU A 141 16.84 2.77 -8.96
C GLU A 141 15.78 3.07 -7.89
N ASN A 142 14.60 2.43 -7.95
CA ASN A 142 13.58 2.53 -6.91
C ASN A 142 13.93 1.71 -5.64
N LYS A 143 15.14 1.85 -5.15
CA LYS A 143 15.71 1.05 -4.05
C LYS A 143 16.14 1.93 -2.89
N TYR A 144 16.33 1.30 -1.73
CA TYR A 144 16.96 1.93 -0.57
C TYR A 144 18.40 1.45 -0.44
N GLN A 145 19.27 2.32 0.04
CA GLN A 145 20.68 1.99 0.23
C GLN A 145 20.92 1.53 1.65
N ILE A 146 21.74 0.49 1.81
CA ILE A 146 22.22 0.06 3.13
C ILE A 146 23.28 1.05 3.58
N HIS A 147 22.98 1.79 4.63
CA HIS A 147 23.91 2.74 5.24
C HIS A 147 24.83 2.04 6.24
N GLU A 148 24.26 1.20 7.10
CA GLU A 148 25.02 0.53 8.16
C GLU A 148 24.41 -0.84 8.48
N ILE A 149 25.26 -1.80 8.83
CA ILE A 149 24.86 -3.10 9.36
C ILE A 149 25.41 -3.17 10.78
N SER A 150 24.56 -3.49 11.75
CA SER A 150 24.97 -3.66 13.14
C SER A 150 26.09 -4.71 13.28
N PRO A 151 27.00 -4.57 14.25
CA PRO A 151 28.04 -5.57 14.50
C PRO A 151 27.50 -6.98 14.75
N SER A 152 26.31 -7.09 15.36
CA SER A 152 25.59 -8.34 15.60
C SER A 152 24.90 -8.91 14.37
N ARG A 153 24.83 -8.17 13.26
CA ARG A 153 24.08 -8.50 12.02
C ARG A 153 22.60 -8.77 12.22
N THR A 154 22.03 -8.25 13.31
CA THR A 154 20.60 -8.39 13.62
C THR A 154 19.78 -7.19 13.17
N GLU A 155 20.45 -6.06 12.95
CA GLU A 155 19.84 -4.80 12.55
C GLU A 155 20.59 -4.20 11.36
N LEU A 156 19.84 -3.53 10.49
CA LEU A 156 20.35 -2.80 9.33
C LEU A 156 19.71 -1.41 9.31
N ARG A 157 20.50 -0.40 8.95
CA ARG A 157 20.03 0.97 8.72
C ARG A 157 19.95 1.20 7.23
N LEU A 158 18.74 1.52 6.75
CA LEU A 158 18.50 1.95 5.38
C LEU A 158 18.47 3.47 5.30
N ILE A 159 18.81 4.00 4.12
CA ILE A 159 18.62 5.40 3.75
C ILE A 159 17.94 5.50 2.39
N THR A 160 17.21 6.58 2.19
CA THR A 160 16.56 6.91 0.93
C THR A 160 17.55 7.52 -0.05
N GLN A 161 17.29 7.36 -1.34
CA GLN A 161 17.92 8.17 -2.37
C GLN A 161 17.21 9.53 -2.47
N ASN A 162 17.83 10.48 -3.16
CA ASN A 162 17.20 11.74 -3.50
C ASN A 162 16.15 11.50 -4.59
N ILE A 163 14.97 11.02 -4.19
CA ILE A 163 13.80 10.86 -5.06
C ILE A 163 12.67 11.56 -4.33
N ARG A 164 12.20 12.69 -4.87
CA ARG A 164 11.15 13.52 -4.29
C ARG A 164 9.77 13.00 -4.64
N ASP A 165 9.58 11.69 -4.46
CA ASP A 165 8.30 11.05 -4.60
C ASP A 165 7.69 10.78 -3.23
N ARG A 166 6.43 11.20 -3.06
CA ARG A 166 5.72 11.04 -1.79
C ARG A 166 5.51 9.57 -1.46
N LYS A 167 5.16 8.77 -2.47
CA LYS A 167 4.92 7.34 -2.27
C LYS A 167 6.21 6.64 -1.81
N TYR A 168 7.32 6.83 -2.51
CA TYR A 168 8.65 6.30 -2.15
C TYR A 168 9.07 6.66 -0.71
N LEU A 169 8.90 7.92 -0.31
CA LEU A 169 9.24 8.39 1.04
C LEU A 169 8.28 7.85 2.09
N SER A 170 6.99 7.73 1.76
CA SER A 170 5.97 7.19 2.66
C SER A 170 6.17 5.69 2.94
N GLU A 171 6.51 4.92 1.91
CA GLU A 171 6.83 3.48 2.03
C GLU A 171 8.05 3.28 2.91
N PHE A 172 9.10 4.08 2.72
CA PHE A 172 10.29 4.06 3.58
C PHE A 172 9.98 4.36 5.04
N PHE A 173 9.15 5.38 5.28
CA PHE A 173 8.72 5.76 6.62
C PHE A 173 7.88 4.68 7.30
N ASN A 174 6.98 4.04 6.55
CA ASN A 174 6.12 2.97 7.04
C ASN A 174 6.88 1.66 7.26
N LEU A 175 7.96 1.39 6.53
CA LEU A 175 8.84 0.21 6.71
C LEU A 175 9.35 0.06 8.15
N GLN A 176 9.54 1.19 8.84
CA GLN A 176 10.07 1.22 10.22
C GLN A 176 8.98 0.98 11.28
N ARG A 177 7.72 0.73 10.87
CA ARG A 177 6.56 0.72 11.77
C ARG A 177 5.69 -0.50 11.54
N ASN A 178 5.17 -1.04 12.64
CA ASN A 178 4.16 -2.10 12.60
C ASN A 178 2.73 -1.56 12.44
N LYS A 179 2.58 -0.25 12.17
CA LYS A 179 1.28 0.41 11.98
C LYS A 179 1.40 1.40 10.84
N LYS A 180 0.50 1.26 9.87
CA LYS A 180 0.38 2.20 8.76
C LYS A 180 -0.44 3.40 9.17
N ILE A 181 0.05 4.60 8.89
CA ILE A 181 -0.70 5.85 9.12
C ILE A 181 -1.31 6.28 7.80
N LEU A 182 -2.62 6.44 7.82
CA LEU A 182 -3.40 6.91 6.68
C LEU A 182 -4.04 8.25 7.07
N THR A 183 -3.96 9.25 6.20
CA THR A 183 -4.39 10.62 6.52
C THR A 183 -5.28 11.19 5.44
N SER A 184 -6.34 11.93 5.81
CA SER A 184 -7.17 12.66 4.84
C SER A 184 -6.52 13.96 4.36
N ASN A 185 -5.36 14.34 4.92
CA ASN A 185 -4.63 15.51 4.48
C ASN A 185 -4.01 15.25 3.09
N PRO A 186 -4.33 16.05 2.04
CA PRO A 186 -3.71 15.92 0.72
C PRO A 186 -2.20 16.19 0.73
N GLU A 187 -1.67 16.87 1.75
CA GLU A 187 -0.24 17.07 1.97
C GLU A 187 0.42 15.96 2.81
N GLY A 188 -0.36 14.98 3.27
CA GLY A 188 0.14 13.85 4.02
C GLY A 188 0.96 12.87 3.17
N PHE A 189 1.75 12.03 3.86
CA PHE A 189 2.58 11.00 3.23
C PHE A 189 1.76 9.95 2.47
N GLU A 190 0.60 9.55 3.00
CA GLU A 190 -0.36 8.69 2.29
C GLU A 190 -1.78 9.29 2.38
N PRO A 191 -2.16 10.13 1.39
CA PRO A 191 -3.48 10.75 1.37
C PRO A 191 -4.54 9.70 1.05
N LEU A 192 -5.46 9.49 2.00
CA LEU A 192 -6.66 8.69 1.82
C LEU A 192 -7.63 9.31 0.82
N GLY A 193 -7.62 10.64 0.70
CA GLY A 193 -8.70 11.41 0.09
C GLY A 193 -9.72 11.88 1.13
N THR A 194 -10.89 12.28 0.66
CA THR A 194 -11.91 12.90 1.53
C THR A 194 -12.60 11.84 2.38
N VAL A 195 -12.50 12.00 3.69
CA VAL A 195 -13.23 11.21 4.70
C VAL A 195 -14.46 12.02 5.11
N GLU A 196 -15.65 11.43 4.99
CA GLU A 196 -16.90 12.11 5.30
C GLU A 196 -17.77 11.30 6.28
N PHE A 197 -18.50 12.02 7.12
CA PHE A 197 -19.60 11.42 7.88
C PHE A 197 -20.80 11.21 6.96
N PHE A 198 -21.43 10.05 7.05
CA PHE A 198 -22.58 9.71 6.22
C PHE A 198 -23.73 9.13 7.04
N THR A 199 -24.93 9.20 6.49
CA THR A 199 -26.14 8.59 7.06
C THR A 199 -26.54 7.42 6.17
N ALA A 200 -27.16 6.39 6.77
CA ALA A 200 -27.66 5.26 5.99
C ALA A 200 -28.75 5.72 5.01
N ASN A 201 -28.84 5.06 3.85
CA ASN A 201 -29.90 5.34 2.89
C ASN A 201 -31.27 5.17 3.58
N ASN A 202 -32.12 6.20 3.49
CA ASN A 202 -33.44 6.33 4.14
C ASN A 202 -33.44 6.70 5.64
N SER A 203 -32.33 7.19 6.20
CA SER A 203 -32.33 7.81 7.53
C SER A 203 -32.84 9.25 7.49
N THR A 204 -33.70 9.62 8.43
CA THR A 204 -34.11 11.01 8.70
C THR A 204 -33.11 11.75 9.60
N GLU A 205 -32.03 11.10 10.03
CA GLU A 205 -31.00 11.73 10.87
C GLU A 205 -30.09 12.64 10.04
N ASP A 206 -29.79 13.81 10.58
CA ASP A 206 -28.80 14.72 10.01
C ASP A 206 -27.38 14.14 10.09
N LYS A 207 -26.53 14.48 9.12
CA LYS A 207 -25.08 14.17 9.14
C LYS A 207 -24.37 14.64 10.42
N LYS A 208 -24.93 15.61 11.15
CA LYS A 208 -24.40 16.11 12.43
C LYS A 208 -24.53 15.12 13.59
N SER A 209 -25.44 14.15 13.48
CA SER A 209 -25.76 13.20 14.55
C SER A 209 -25.26 11.77 14.26
N THR A 210 -24.71 11.54 13.07
CA THR A 210 -24.24 10.21 12.66
C THR A 210 -22.93 9.83 13.35
N LYS A 211 -22.78 8.53 13.62
CA LYS A 211 -21.54 7.92 14.09
C LYS A 211 -20.81 7.16 12.98
N ASN A 212 -21.33 7.21 11.76
CA ASN A 212 -20.80 6.47 10.62
C ASN A 212 -19.85 7.35 9.81
N ILE A 213 -18.64 6.83 9.58
CA ILE A 213 -17.61 7.46 8.75
C ILE A 213 -17.43 6.64 7.49
N LYS A 214 -17.45 7.31 6.35
CA LYS A 214 -17.14 6.74 5.05
C LYS A 214 -15.67 6.94 4.78
N LEU A 215 -14.97 5.84 4.59
CA LEU A 215 -13.59 5.85 4.14
C LEU A 215 -13.56 5.73 2.60
N PRO A 216 -12.64 6.45 1.93
CA PRO A 216 -12.40 6.34 0.50
C PRO A 216 -11.67 5.04 0.11
N ILE A 217 -11.32 4.21 1.11
CA ILE A 217 -10.71 2.89 0.93
C ILE A 217 -11.65 1.81 1.50
N PRO A 218 -11.59 0.58 0.97
CA PRO A 218 -12.33 -0.53 1.56
C PRO A 218 -11.84 -0.78 2.99
N ALA A 219 -12.78 -0.88 3.93
CA ALA A 219 -12.46 -1.30 5.28
C ALA A 219 -11.99 -2.76 5.27
N THR A 220 -10.72 -2.99 5.59
CA THR A 220 -10.14 -4.34 5.65
C THR A 220 -10.13 -4.87 7.07
N GLN A 221 -10.06 -6.20 7.23
CA GLN A 221 -9.95 -6.84 8.55
C GLN A 221 -8.76 -6.32 9.36
N ASN A 222 -7.70 -5.87 8.68
CA ASN A 222 -6.49 -5.35 9.29
C ASN A 222 -6.68 -3.97 9.97
N MET A 223 -7.79 -3.29 9.69
CA MET A 223 -8.15 -2.03 10.36
C MET A 223 -8.83 -2.26 11.71
N VAL A 224 -9.27 -3.49 12.01
CA VAL A 224 -9.92 -3.84 13.28
C VAL A 224 -8.91 -3.72 14.42
N GLY A 225 -9.25 -2.93 15.46
CA GLY A 225 -8.34 -2.59 16.55
C GLY A 225 -7.40 -1.41 16.24
N GLY A 226 -7.52 -0.81 15.06
CA GLY A 226 -6.87 0.45 14.71
C GLY A 226 -7.43 1.64 15.48
N TYR A 227 -6.71 2.75 15.43
CA TYR A 227 -7.09 4.01 16.06
C TYR A 227 -7.45 5.04 14.99
N ILE A 228 -8.57 5.73 15.18
CA ILE A 228 -8.95 6.87 14.35
C ILE A 228 -8.67 8.13 15.17
N TYR A 229 -7.83 9.01 14.62
CA TYR A 229 -7.56 10.33 15.18
C TYR A 229 -8.33 11.35 14.36
N ILE A 230 -9.22 12.10 15.02
CA ILE A 230 -9.94 13.21 14.41
C ILE A 230 -9.45 14.47 15.11
N ASN A 231 -8.82 15.36 14.34
CA ASN A 231 -8.35 16.63 14.85
C ASN A 231 -9.54 17.59 15.04
N ASP A 232 -9.39 18.53 15.97
CA ASP A 232 -10.32 19.66 16.17
C ASP A 232 -11.79 19.26 16.45
N VAL A 233 -11.99 18.21 17.26
CA VAL A 233 -13.33 17.81 17.73
C VAL A 233 -13.75 18.66 18.92
N TYR A 234 -14.88 19.35 18.78
CA TYR A 234 -15.50 20.14 19.85
C TYR A 234 -16.68 19.39 20.46
N LYS A 235 -16.77 19.40 21.80
CA LYS A 235 -17.93 18.88 22.53
C LYS A 235 -18.93 20.00 22.78
N SER A 236 -20.04 20.02 22.04
CA SER A 236 -21.18 20.88 22.37
C SER A 236 -22.22 20.09 23.19
N LYS A 237 -22.85 20.75 24.17
CA LYS A 237 -24.05 20.19 24.81
C LYS A 237 -25.20 20.35 23.81
N ILE A 238 -25.90 19.25 23.52
CA ILE A 238 -27.14 19.30 22.76
C ILE A 238 -28.22 19.79 23.72
N GLU A 239 -28.56 21.08 23.66
CA GLU A 239 -29.78 21.58 24.29
C GLU A 239 -30.94 21.20 23.40
N THR A 240 -31.67 20.14 23.76
CA THR A 240 -32.93 19.81 23.10
C THR A 240 -33.94 20.88 23.49
N THR A 241 -34.22 21.83 22.61
CA THR A 241 -35.36 22.72 22.77
C THR A 241 -36.63 21.86 22.82
N PRO A 242 -37.47 21.98 23.87
CA PRO A 242 -38.73 21.25 23.92
C PRO A 242 -39.59 21.59 22.69
N PRO A 243 -40.33 20.63 22.13
CA PRO A 243 -41.22 20.91 21.00
C PRO A 243 -42.21 22.00 21.38
N GLU A 244 -42.42 22.93 20.46
CA GLU A 244 -43.35 24.06 20.59
C GLU A 244 -44.74 23.53 20.97
N LYS A 245 -45.30 24.04 22.08
CA LYS A 245 -46.66 23.66 22.51
C LYS A 245 -47.61 24.01 21.38
N GLN A 246 -48.28 23.01 20.81
CA GLN A 246 -49.44 23.25 19.95
C GLN A 246 -50.52 23.94 20.79
N GLU A 247 -50.86 25.18 20.45
CA GLU A 247 -52.04 25.85 20.98
C GLU A 247 -53.27 25.03 20.56
N ILE A 248 -53.92 24.43 21.55
CA ILE A 248 -55.23 23.83 21.39
C ILE A 248 -56.20 25.00 21.17
N GLN A 249 -56.73 25.15 19.94
CA GLN A 249 -57.86 26.03 19.69
C GLN A 249 -59.08 25.49 20.44
N ASP A 250 -59.38 26.10 21.57
CA ASP A 250 -60.61 25.87 22.31
C ASP A 250 -61.78 26.47 21.49
N ARG A 251 -62.52 25.62 20.78
CA ARG A 251 -63.78 26.01 20.13
C ARG A 251 -64.83 26.16 21.22
N GLY A 252 -65.01 27.38 21.72
CA GLY A 252 -66.16 27.74 22.54
C GLY A 252 -67.46 27.48 21.79
N GLU A 253 -68.26 26.55 22.30
CA GLU A 253 -69.65 26.36 21.92
C GLU A 253 -70.50 27.47 22.55
N ASP A 254 -70.92 28.45 21.74
CA ASP A 254 -71.92 29.43 22.15
C ASP A 254 -73.32 28.79 22.12
N PHE A 255 -73.76 28.27 23.27
CA PHE A 255 -75.16 28.01 23.57
C PHE A 255 -75.84 29.33 23.99
N TYR A 256 -76.67 29.91 23.14
CA TYR A 256 -77.72 30.87 23.55
C TYR A 256 -79.10 30.22 23.38
N GLY A 257 -79.66 29.79 24.52
CA GLY A 257 -81.10 29.60 24.70
C GLY A 257 -81.66 30.82 25.42
N GLY A 258 -82.75 31.39 24.91
CA GLY A 258 -83.44 32.51 25.54
C GLY A 258 -84.84 32.71 24.95
N SER A 259 -85.81 32.10 25.64
CA SER A 259 -87.23 32.48 25.84
C SER A 259 -88.09 32.91 24.64
#